data_AF-A0A452ZZ01-F1
#
_entry.id   AF-A0A452ZZ01-F1
#
_cell.length_a   1.000
_cell.length_b   1.000
_cell.length_c   1.000
_cell.angle_alpha   90.00
_cell.angle_beta   90.00
_cell.angle_gamma   90.00
#
_symmetry.space_group_name_H-M   'P 1'
#
loop_
_entity.id
_entity.type
_entity.pdbx_description
1 polymer ?
#
loop_
_entity_poly.entity_id
_entity_poly.type
_entity_poly.pdbx_seq_one_letter_code
_entity_poly.pdbx_strand_id
1 'polypeptide(L)'
;MLIARSLIQLQKHHVLSSCQRGSKTHMGATMRLGSRRTFFQVNNCKSAKLYANANYVDERHRHRYEVNPDMVSEFEKAGLSFVGRDESGRRMEIIELPTHKFFVGTQFHPEFNSRPGKPSPLFLGLIAASSGQLEHLLQRTSGAVSSPTRCIAGPGAPKTKLRMNGLVSTYFANGSSIHI
;
A
#
# COMPACT_ATOMS: atom_id res chain seq x y z
N MET A 1 46.42 18.55 -9.65
CA MET A 1 45.71 18.93 -8.40
C MET A 1 44.20 19.17 -8.63
N LEU A 2 43.51 18.34 -9.42
CA LEU A 2 42.08 18.55 -9.76
C LEU A 2 41.23 17.27 -9.78
N ILE A 3 41.81 16.08 -9.58
CA ILE A 3 41.08 14.80 -9.65
C ILE A 3 40.66 14.29 -8.25
N ALA A 4 41.21 14.84 -7.17
CA ALA A 4 40.88 14.44 -5.80
C ALA A 4 39.65 15.14 -5.19
N ARG A 5 39.05 16.14 -5.88
CA ARG A 5 37.88 16.86 -5.37
C ARG A 5 36.53 16.21 -5.73
N SER A 6 36.48 15.34 -6.75
CA SER A 6 35.22 14.66 -7.12
C SER A 6 34.92 13.43 -6.26
N LEU A 7 35.93 12.81 -5.65
CA LEU A 7 35.73 11.63 -4.79
C LEU A 7 35.38 11.96 -3.32
N ILE A 8 35.58 13.20 -2.88
CA ILE A 8 35.32 13.64 -1.49
C ILE A 8 33.88 14.15 -1.31
N GLN A 9 33.08 14.23 -2.38
CA GLN A 9 31.68 14.67 -2.34
C GLN A 9 30.66 13.54 -2.21
N LEU A 10 31.11 12.30 -1.96
CA LEU A 10 30.28 11.10 -1.75
C LEU A 10 30.09 10.72 -0.27
N GLN A 11 30.42 11.60 0.68
CA GLN A 11 30.49 11.29 2.11
C GLN A 11 29.43 11.96 3.00
N LYS A 12 28.29 12.46 2.48
CA LYS A 12 27.27 13.12 3.33
C LYS A 12 25.79 12.95 2.95
N HIS A 13 25.40 11.93 2.20
CA HIS A 13 23.96 11.67 1.97
C HIS A 13 23.51 10.46 2.78
N HIS A 14 23.03 10.71 3.99
CA HIS A 14 22.36 9.69 4.79
C HIS A 14 21.07 9.28 4.07
N VAL A 15 21.00 8.02 3.62
CA VAL A 15 19.82 7.46 2.95
C VAL A 15 18.61 7.39 3.88
N LEU A 16 18.88 7.12 5.15
CA LEU A 16 17.90 7.08 6.22
C LEU A 16 18.13 8.25 7.18
N SER A 17 17.06 8.97 7.47
CA SER A 17 17.02 10.02 8.48
C SER A 17 16.27 9.53 9.73
N SER A 18 16.71 9.98 10.90
CA SER A 18 16.01 9.68 12.16
C SER A 18 14.73 10.50 12.25
N CYS A 19 13.61 9.84 12.56
CA CYS A 19 12.31 10.47 12.74
C CYS A 19 12.32 11.33 14.02
N GLN A 20 12.56 12.63 13.88
CA GLN A 20 12.34 13.59 14.98
C GLN A 20 10.88 14.05 14.95
N ARG A 21 10.01 13.41 15.74
CA ARG A 21 8.71 14.00 16.06
C ARG A 21 8.91 14.98 17.21
N GLY A 22 9.15 16.24 16.88
CA GLY A 22 9.12 17.33 17.85
C GLY A 22 7.68 17.59 18.29
N SER A 23 7.20 16.92 19.34
CA SER A 23 6.09 17.47 20.13
C SER A 23 6.68 18.42 21.16
N LYS A 24 6.03 19.56 21.41
CA LYS A 24 6.45 20.55 22.42
C LYS A 24 6.55 19.98 23.85
N THR A 25 6.12 18.74 24.05
CA THR A 25 6.07 18.02 25.33
C THR A 25 7.05 16.84 25.42
N HIS A 26 7.59 16.33 24.32
CA HIS A 26 8.54 15.21 24.33
C HIS A 26 9.89 15.65 23.78
N MET A 27 10.84 15.84 24.69
CA MET A 27 12.25 16.04 24.37
C MET A 27 12.85 14.74 23.82
N GLY A 28 13.20 14.68 22.53
CA GLY A 28 13.95 13.57 21.91
C GLY A 28 13.35 12.98 20.62
N ALA A 29 14.14 12.15 19.92
CA ALA A 29 13.72 11.42 18.71
C ALA A 29 12.74 10.29 19.04
N THR A 30 11.45 10.61 19.13
CA THR A 30 10.41 9.64 19.50
C THR A 30 10.08 8.68 18.35
N MET A 31 10.02 7.38 18.65
CA MET A 31 9.66 6.32 17.70
C MET A 31 8.29 6.57 17.06
N ARG A 32 8.16 6.39 15.75
CA ARG A 32 6.87 6.42 15.05
C ARG A 32 6.07 5.16 15.39
N LEU A 33 5.06 5.34 16.23
CA LEU A 33 4.20 4.29 16.76
C LEU A 33 2.73 4.57 16.50
N GLY A 34 1.95 3.51 16.31
CA GLY A 34 0.49 3.53 16.28
C GLY A 34 -0.11 3.41 14.89
N SER A 35 -1.45 3.49 14.81
CA SER A 35 -2.16 3.56 13.53
C SER A 35 -1.92 4.91 12.88
N ARG A 36 -1.51 4.93 11.61
CA ARG A 36 -1.30 6.14 10.82
C ARG A 36 -1.85 5.95 9.41
N ARG A 37 -2.31 7.07 8.85
CA ARG A 37 -2.84 7.11 7.50
C ARG A 37 -1.73 7.23 6.48
N THR A 38 -1.80 6.37 5.46
CA THR A 38 -0.97 6.41 4.27
C THR A 38 -1.85 6.60 3.05
N PHE A 39 -1.58 7.64 2.26
CA PHE A 39 -2.32 7.97 1.04
C PHE A 39 -1.60 7.41 -0.18
N PHE A 40 -2.37 6.83 -1.10
CA PHE A 40 -1.84 6.47 -2.41
C PHE A 40 -1.78 7.69 -3.31
N GLN A 41 -0.60 8.00 -3.85
CA GLN A 41 -0.41 9.16 -4.73
C GLN A 41 -0.40 8.77 -6.21
N VAL A 42 -0.02 7.52 -6.50
CA VAL A 42 0.09 7.01 -7.87
C VAL A 42 -1.18 6.25 -8.21
N ASN A 43 -1.90 6.73 -9.23
CA ASN A 43 -3.03 6.01 -9.79
C ASN A 43 -2.56 4.65 -10.34
N ASN A 44 -3.39 3.62 -10.20
CA ASN A 44 -3.16 2.30 -10.80
C ASN A 44 -1.95 1.50 -10.24
N CYS A 45 -1.43 1.84 -9.05
CA CYS A 45 -0.39 1.03 -8.38
C CYS A 45 -0.93 -0.31 -7.87
N LYS A 46 -0.05 -1.31 -7.71
CA LYS A 46 -0.47 -2.68 -7.32
C LYS A 46 -1.04 -2.66 -5.91
N SER A 47 -0.43 -1.91 -5.00
CA SER A 47 -0.87 -1.78 -3.61
C SER A 47 -2.28 -1.21 -3.53
N ALA A 48 -2.58 -0.09 -4.21
CA ALA A 48 -3.94 0.47 -4.18
C ALA A 48 -4.97 -0.54 -4.71
N LYS A 49 -4.68 -1.25 -5.80
CA LYS A 49 -5.56 -2.30 -6.34
C LYS A 49 -5.80 -3.44 -5.34
N LEU A 50 -4.78 -3.87 -4.60
CA LEU A 50 -4.92 -4.88 -3.56
C LEU A 50 -5.81 -4.39 -2.42
N TYR A 51 -5.70 -3.12 -2.06
CA TYR A 51 -6.58 -2.43 -1.11
C TYR A 51 -7.88 -1.93 -1.76
N ALA A 52 -8.38 -2.63 -2.78
CA ALA A 52 -9.65 -2.34 -3.46
C ALA A 52 -9.80 -0.90 -3.98
N ASN A 53 -8.71 -0.32 -4.50
CA ASN A 53 -8.63 1.04 -5.00
C ASN A 53 -9.00 2.11 -3.96
N ALA A 54 -8.73 1.85 -2.68
CA ALA A 54 -8.87 2.85 -1.63
C ALA A 54 -7.92 4.04 -1.86
N ASN A 55 -8.34 5.24 -1.48
CA ASN A 55 -7.50 6.44 -1.55
C ASN A 55 -6.41 6.47 -0.47
N TYR A 56 -6.66 5.79 0.65
CA TYR A 56 -5.75 5.71 1.79
C TYR A 56 -5.94 4.40 2.57
N VAL A 57 -4.93 4.06 3.36
CA VAL A 57 -4.95 2.94 4.31
C VAL A 57 -4.50 3.40 5.69
N ASP A 58 -5.13 2.87 6.73
CA ASP A 58 -4.75 3.10 8.11
C ASP A 58 -4.05 1.84 8.64
N GLU A 59 -2.74 1.90 8.80
CA GLU A 59 -1.88 0.75 9.15
C GLU A 59 -1.02 1.08 10.38
N ARG A 60 -0.47 0.05 11.04
CA ARG A 60 0.31 0.23 12.27
C ARG A 60 1.80 0.40 11.97
N HIS A 61 2.41 1.45 12.50
CA HIS A 61 3.83 1.76 12.36
C HIS A 61 4.55 1.48 13.68
N ARG A 62 5.79 0.99 13.60
CA ARG A 62 6.69 0.79 14.73
C ARG A 62 8.15 0.90 14.28
N HIS A 63 8.56 2.07 13.81
CA HIS A 63 9.91 2.32 13.32
C HIS A 63 10.46 3.68 13.77
N ARG A 64 11.77 3.90 13.58
CA ARG A 64 12.47 5.13 13.95
C ARG A 64 13.11 5.85 12.77
N TYR A 65 13.30 5.16 11.66
CA TYR A 65 14.01 5.68 10.50
C TYR A 65 13.06 5.86 9.33
N GLU A 66 13.32 6.92 8.58
CA GLU A 66 12.57 7.37 7.42
C GLU A 66 13.54 7.53 6.25
N VAL A 67 13.05 7.36 5.02
CA VAL A 67 13.85 7.71 3.83
C VAL A 67 14.11 9.21 3.83
N ASN A 68 15.35 9.61 3.51
CA ASN A 68 15.68 11.02 3.33
C ASN A 68 14.94 11.58 2.09
N PRO A 69 14.08 12.62 2.25
CA PRO A 69 13.36 13.22 1.13
C PRO A 69 14.25 13.69 -0.02
N ASP A 70 15.48 14.13 0.27
CA ASP A 70 16.42 14.62 -0.74
C ASP A 70 16.86 13.53 -1.72
N MET A 71 16.82 12.26 -1.31
CA MET A 71 17.22 11.11 -2.12
C MET A 71 16.07 10.49 -2.92
N VAL A 72 14.83 10.92 -2.67
CA VAL A 72 13.63 10.35 -3.31
C VAL A 72 13.71 10.48 -4.82
N SER A 73 14.12 11.65 -5.32
CA SER A 73 14.25 11.89 -6.76
C SER A 73 15.32 11.02 -7.43
N GLU A 74 16.37 10.62 -6.71
CA GLU A 74 17.40 9.71 -7.24
C GLU A 74 16.85 8.29 -7.38
N PHE A 75 16.10 7.81 -6.36
CA PHE A 75 15.44 6.51 -6.41
C PHE A 75 14.36 6.43 -7.49
N GLU A 76 13.58 7.50 -7.67
CA GLU A 76 12.59 7.58 -8.75
C GLU A 76 13.23 7.52 -10.13
N LYS A 77 14.37 8.21 -10.34
CA LYS A 77 15.16 8.11 -11.58
C LYS A 77 15.74 6.71 -11.80
N ALA A 78 16.08 5.99 -10.73
CA ALA A 78 16.54 4.60 -10.80
C ALA A 78 15.40 3.58 -11.06
N GLY A 79 14.15 4.04 -11.10
CA GLY A 79 12.98 3.22 -11.44
C GLY A 79 12.13 2.76 -10.24
N LEU A 80 12.49 3.13 -9.00
CA LEU A 80 11.66 2.85 -7.83
C LEU A 80 10.52 3.87 -7.72
N SER A 81 9.28 3.44 -7.55
CA SER A 81 8.13 4.33 -7.43
C SER A 81 7.66 4.43 -5.98
N PHE A 82 7.59 5.65 -5.44
CA PHE A 82 6.98 5.92 -4.14
C PHE A 82 5.48 6.13 -4.29
N VAL A 83 4.71 5.06 -4.11
CA VAL A 83 3.27 5.05 -4.38
C VAL A 83 2.43 5.49 -3.18
N GLY A 84 2.98 5.40 -1.96
CA GLY A 84 2.29 5.72 -0.72
C GLY A 84 3.06 6.72 0.14
N ARG A 85 2.38 7.76 0.63
CA ARG A 85 2.97 8.80 1.47
C ARG A 85 2.09 9.14 2.68
N ASP A 86 2.69 9.75 3.70
CA ASP A 86 1.94 10.22 4.87
C ASP A 86 1.08 11.46 4.58
N GLU A 87 0.27 11.90 5.56
CA GLU A 87 -0.57 13.11 5.49
C GLU A 87 0.19 14.37 5.07
N SER A 88 1.47 14.48 5.44
CA SER A 88 2.30 15.62 5.09
C SER A 88 2.89 15.55 3.67
N GLY A 89 2.81 14.38 3.04
CA GLY A 89 3.41 14.09 1.73
C GLY A 89 4.94 14.03 1.74
N ARG A 90 5.58 14.19 2.90
CA ARG A 90 7.06 14.20 3.05
C ARG A 90 7.63 12.83 3.33
N ARG A 91 6.88 11.97 4.05
CA ARG A 91 7.36 10.61 4.37
C ARG A 91 6.88 9.62 3.34
N MET A 92 7.80 8.75 2.95
CA MET A 92 7.59 7.73 1.96
C MET A 92 7.27 6.41 2.66
N GLU A 93 6.04 5.93 2.50
CA GLU A 93 5.50 4.82 3.30
C GLU A 93 5.40 3.52 2.49
N ILE A 94 5.16 3.62 1.17
CA ILE A 94 5.03 2.47 0.27
C ILE A 94 5.88 2.69 -0.99
N ILE A 95 6.70 1.69 -1.31
CA ILE A 95 7.51 1.64 -2.52
C ILE A 95 7.08 0.48 -3.41
N GLU A 96 7.15 0.68 -4.72
CA GLU A 96 6.96 -0.36 -5.72
C GLU A 96 8.08 -0.30 -6.76
N LEU A 97 8.46 -1.45 -7.32
CA LEU A 97 9.30 -1.51 -8.51
C LEU A 97 8.43 -1.95 -9.70
N PRO A 98 8.03 -1.03 -10.60
CA PRO A 98 7.08 -1.33 -11.68
C PRO A 98 7.53 -2.46 -12.61
N THR A 99 8.85 -2.59 -12.82
CA THR A 99 9.45 -3.59 -13.71
C THR A 99 9.39 -5.01 -13.16
N HIS A 100 9.17 -5.19 -11.85
CA HIS A 100 9.09 -6.50 -11.21
C HIS A 100 7.64 -6.99 -11.07
N LYS A 101 7.40 -8.30 -11.21
CA LYS A 101 6.05 -8.90 -11.09
C LYS A 101 5.35 -8.44 -9.80
N PHE A 102 6.01 -8.65 -8.68
CA PHE A 102 5.56 -8.17 -7.37
C PHE A 102 6.76 -7.75 -6.54
N PHE A 103 6.95 -6.44 -6.39
CA PHE A 103 7.95 -5.85 -5.49
C PHE A 103 7.27 -4.68 -4.81
N VAL A 104 6.88 -4.89 -3.56
CA VAL A 104 6.20 -3.90 -2.73
C VAL A 104 6.93 -3.87 -1.40
N GLY A 105 7.39 -2.69 -0.99
CA GLY A 105 7.96 -2.46 0.34
C GLY A 105 7.07 -1.49 1.10
N THR A 106 6.81 -1.76 2.36
CA THR A 106 6.01 -0.89 3.24
C THR A 106 6.76 -0.57 4.51
N GLN A 107 6.55 0.63 5.03
CA GLN A 107 7.12 1.05 6.30
C GLN A 107 6.27 0.62 7.50
N PHE A 108 4.98 0.43 7.28
CA PHE A 108 4.04 -0.13 8.26
C PHE A 108 4.12 -1.66 8.32
N HIS A 109 3.46 -2.21 9.34
CA HIS A 109 3.40 -3.63 9.67
C HIS A 109 2.06 -4.26 9.26
N PRO A 110 1.93 -4.78 8.02
CA PRO A 110 0.69 -5.39 7.52
C PRO A 110 0.25 -6.62 8.33
N GLU A 111 1.16 -7.24 9.08
CA GLU A 111 0.89 -8.40 9.92
C GLU A 111 -0.09 -8.10 11.06
N PHE A 112 -0.10 -6.88 11.61
CA PHE A 112 -0.94 -6.56 12.76
C PHE A 112 -2.42 -6.41 12.42
N ASN A 113 -2.74 -6.13 11.16
CA ASN A 113 -4.12 -6.00 10.69
C ASN A 113 -4.66 -7.27 10.01
N SER A 114 -3.80 -8.28 9.80
CA SER A 114 -4.17 -9.56 9.20
C SER A 114 -4.95 -10.45 10.17
N ARG A 115 -6.02 -11.08 9.68
CA ARG A 115 -6.87 -12.02 10.44
C ARG A 115 -7.19 -13.26 9.60
N PRO A 116 -7.52 -14.42 10.20
CA PRO A 116 -7.83 -15.63 9.45
C PRO A 116 -8.93 -15.48 8.38
N GLY A 117 -9.97 -14.68 8.65
CA GLY A 117 -11.05 -14.38 7.69
C GLY A 117 -10.83 -13.12 6.84
N LYS A 118 -9.75 -12.37 7.08
CA LYS A 118 -9.40 -11.14 6.37
C LYS A 118 -7.87 -11.01 6.36
N PRO A 119 -7.18 -11.74 5.47
CA PRO A 119 -5.73 -11.65 5.37
C PRO A 119 -5.32 -10.25 4.92
N SER A 120 -4.11 -9.83 5.29
CA SER A 120 -3.57 -8.57 4.77
C SER A 120 -3.50 -8.60 3.23
N PRO A 121 -3.97 -7.54 2.54
CA PRO A 121 -3.94 -7.47 1.07
C PRO A 121 -2.55 -7.67 0.46
N LEU A 122 -1.50 -7.17 1.13
CA LEU A 122 -0.13 -7.29 0.64
C LEU A 122 0.38 -8.74 0.69
N PHE A 123 0.03 -9.48 1.75
CA PHE A 123 0.37 -10.90 1.83
C PHE A 123 -0.42 -11.72 0.81
N LEU A 124 -1.70 -11.42 0.60
CA LEU A 124 -2.48 -12.05 -0.45
C LEU A 124 -1.88 -11.78 -1.83
N GLY A 125 -1.44 -10.54 -2.09
CA GLY A 125 -0.73 -10.14 -3.30
C GLY A 125 0.57 -10.92 -3.50
N LEU A 126 1.37 -11.09 -2.43
CA LEU A 126 2.61 -11.86 -2.48
C LEU A 126 2.36 -13.33 -2.84
N ILE A 127 1.39 -13.99 -2.19
CA ILE A 127 1.06 -15.39 -2.49
C ILE A 127 0.50 -15.53 -3.91
N ALA A 128 -0.39 -14.63 -4.34
CA ALA A 128 -0.93 -14.62 -5.69
C ALA A 128 0.16 -14.38 -6.75
N ALA A 129 1.17 -13.57 -6.46
CA ALA A 129 2.33 -13.38 -7.33
C ALA A 129 3.15 -14.66 -7.46
N SER A 130 3.38 -15.36 -6.35
CA SER A 130 4.09 -16.64 -6.31
C SER A 130 3.34 -17.76 -7.03
N SER A 131 2.01 -17.75 -7.01
CA SER A 131 1.17 -18.73 -7.73
C SER A 131 0.84 -18.35 -9.18
N GLY A 132 1.30 -17.20 -9.66
CA GLY A 132 1.00 -16.71 -11.02
C GLY A 132 -0.43 -16.19 -11.21
N GLN A 133 -1.18 -15.98 -10.13
CA GLN A 133 -2.59 -15.53 -10.16
C GLN A 133 -2.77 -14.04 -9.85
N LEU A 134 -1.68 -13.29 -9.70
CA LEU A 134 -1.72 -11.86 -9.34
C LEU A 134 -2.57 -11.04 -10.32
N GLU A 135 -2.38 -11.19 -11.63
CA GLU A 135 -3.10 -10.40 -12.63
C GLU A 135 -4.62 -10.57 -12.54
N HIS A 136 -5.09 -11.81 -12.36
CA HIS A 136 -6.51 -12.10 -12.17
C HIS A 136 -7.05 -11.46 -10.88
N LEU A 137 -6.25 -11.44 -9.81
CA LEU A 137 -6.63 -10.79 -8.56
C LEU A 137 -6.73 -9.27 -8.70
N LEU A 138 -5.80 -8.63 -9.41
CA LEU A 138 -5.81 -7.18 -9.67
C LEU A 138 -6.93 -6.73 -10.63
N GLN A 139 -7.31 -7.58 -11.58
CA GLN A 139 -8.43 -7.30 -12.49
C GLN A 139 -9.77 -7.32 -11.76
N ARG A 140 -9.96 -8.28 -10.83
CA ARG A 140 -11.19 -8.40 -10.04
C ARG A 140 -11.45 -7.19 -9.14
N THR A 141 -10.42 -6.57 -8.60
CA THR A 141 -10.57 -5.38 -7.74
C THR A 141 -10.84 -4.11 -8.55
N SER A 142 -10.49 -4.09 -9.83
CA SER A 142 -10.73 -2.97 -10.75
C SER A 142 -12.14 -3.00 -11.36
N GLY A 143 -12.82 -4.14 -11.35
CA GLY A 143 -14.11 -4.39 -12.02
C GLY A 143 -15.37 -4.07 -11.22
N ALA A 144 -15.30 -3.31 -10.12
CA ALA A 144 -16.50 -2.92 -9.34
C ALA A 144 -17.37 -1.84 -10.01
N VAL A 145 -17.26 -1.66 -11.33
CA VAL A 145 -18.21 -0.89 -12.16
C VAL A 145 -18.55 -1.70 -13.41
N SER A 146 -19.61 -2.51 -13.32
CA SER A 146 -20.61 -2.70 -14.37
C SER A 146 -21.59 -3.79 -13.91
N SER A 147 -22.81 -3.35 -13.61
CA SER A 147 -23.98 -4.23 -13.44
C SER A 147 -24.17 -5.06 -14.70
N PRO A 148 -24.47 -6.36 -14.63
CA PRO A 148 -25.00 -7.05 -15.80
C PRO A 148 -26.48 -6.70 -15.94
N THR A 149 -26.79 -5.68 -16.74
CA THR A 149 -28.14 -5.47 -17.28
C THR A 149 -28.31 -6.29 -18.56
N ARG A 150 -28.87 -7.50 -18.41
CA ARG A 150 -29.89 -8.17 -19.26
C ARG A 150 -29.98 -9.62 -18.76
N CYS A 151 -31.16 -10.24 -18.66
CA CYS A 151 -31.98 -10.62 -19.80
C CYS A 151 -33.48 -10.68 -19.47
N ILE A 152 -34.29 -10.35 -20.48
CA ILE A 152 -35.70 -10.74 -20.57
C ILE A 152 -35.73 -12.23 -20.94
N ALA A 153 -36.46 -13.07 -20.20
CA ALA A 153 -36.82 -14.42 -20.61
C ALA A 153 -38.19 -14.81 -20.01
N GLY A 154 -39.06 -15.37 -20.86
CA GLY A 154 -40.47 -15.65 -20.59
C GLY A 154 -40.76 -16.80 -19.60
N PRO A 155 -42.04 -17.17 -19.43
CA PRO A 155 -42.49 -18.01 -18.34
C PRO A 155 -42.35 -19.51 -18.66
N GLY A 156 -41.69 -20.27 -17.78
CA GLY A 156 -41.81 -21.73 -17.72
C GLY A 156 -40.50 -22.52 -17.74
N ALA A 157 -39.83 -22.66 -16.59
CA ALA A 157 -38.88 -23.74 -16.30
C ALA A 157 -38.61 -23.82 -14.77
N PRO A 158 -38.38 -25.01 -14.19
CA PRO A 158 -38.31 -25.19 -12.75
C PRO A 158 -37.06 -24.54 -12.15
N LYS A 159 -37.24 -23.81 -11.04
CA LYS A 159 -36.19 -23.09 -10.32
C LYS A 159 -35.30 -24.06 -9.53
N THR A 160 -34.24 -24.59 -10.14
CA THR A 160 -33.15 -25.22 -9.39
C THR A 160 -32.22 -24.11 -8.89
N LYS A 161 -32.34 -23.79 -7.60
CA LYS A 161 -31.59 -22.72 -6.93
C LYS A 161 -30.14 -23.19 -6.72
N LEU A 162 -29.27 -23.04 -7.72
CA LEU A 162 -27.83 -23.17 -7.51
C LEU A 162 -27.39 -22.00 -6.63
N ARG A 163 -27.11 -22.32 -5.36
CA ARG A 163 -26.60 -21.37 -4.37
C ARG A 163 -25.16 -21.04 -4.75
N MET A 164 -24.99 -19.99 -5.55
CA MET A 164 -23.66 -19.42 -5.82
C MET A 164 -23.14 -18.85 -4.50
N ASN A 165 -22.13 -19.51 -3.93
CA ASN A 165 -21.52 -19.11 -2.67
C ASN A 165 -21.05 -17.66 -2.79
N GLY A 166 -21.76 -16.79 -2.07
CA GLY A 166 -21.43 -15.38 -1.92
C GLY A 166 -20.12 -15.22 -1.17
N LEU A 167 -19.24 -14.39 -1.71
CA LEU A 167 -18.07 -13.84 -1.02
C LEU A 167 -17.49 -12.68 -1.83
N VAL A 168 -18.31 -11.68 -2.13
CA VAL A 168 -17.82 -10.37 -2.59
C VAL A 168 -18.72 -9.28 -2.00
N SER A 169 -18.06 -8.18 -1.61
CA SER A 169 -18.61 -6.88 -1.21
C SER A 169 -18.73 -6.68 0.29
N THR A 170 -17.68 -6.10 0.90
CA THR A 170 -17.69 -5.15 2.06
C THR A 170 -16.36 -5.14 2.87
N TYR A 171 -15.42 -6.06 2.66
CA TYR A 171 -14.29 -6.24 3.59
C TYR A 171 -13.18 -5.17 3.59
N PHE A 172 -13.21 -4.14 2.74
CA PHE A 172 -12.17 -3.10 2.68
C PHE A 172 -12.67 -1.68 3.05
N ALA A 173 -13.69 -1.58 3.90
CA ALA A 173 -14.02 -0.31 4.55
C ALA A 173 -13.10 -0.10 5.76
N ASN A 174 -12.20 0.88 5.68
CA ASN A 174 -11.54 1.47 6.85
C ASN A 174 -12.57 2.34 7.58
N GLY A 175 -13.40 1.71 8.41
CA GLY A 175 -14.32 2.37 9.31
C GLY A 175 -13.70 2.53 10.68
N SER A 176 -13.41 3.78 11.06
CA SER A 176 -13.02 4.17 12.41
C SER A 176 -14.15 3.86 13.40
N SER A 177 -14.02 2.80 14.18
CA SER A 177 -14.82 2.64 15.41
C SER A 177 -14.17 3.48 16.51
N ILE A 178 -14.58 4.75 16.60
CA ILE A 178 -14.43 5.55 17.82
C ILE A 178 -15.33 4.88 18.87
N HIS A 179 -14.74 4.26 19.89
CA HIS A 179 -15.45 3.92 21.12
C HIS A 179 -15.06 4.95 22.18
N ILE A 180 -16.09 5.67 22.65
CA ILE A 180 -16.12 6.41 23.92
C ILE A 180 -16.05 5.38 25.05
#